data_AF-A0A972WWR4-F1
#
_entry.id   AF-A0A972WWR4-F1
#
_cell.length_a   1.000
_cell.length_b   1.000
_cell.length_c   1.000
_cell.angle_alpha   90.00
_cell.angle_beta   90.00
_cell.angle_gamma   90.00
#
_symmetry.space_group_name_H-M   'P 1'
#
loop_
_entity.id
_entity.type
_entity.pdbx_description
1 polymer ?
#
loop_
_entity_poly.entity_id
_entity_poly.type
_entity_poly.pdbx_seq_one_letter_code
_entity_poly.pdbx_strand_id
1 'polypeptide(L)'
;MRGRNQTPPPQPPSTVEYFAKEFAKFLNNVQNNEVDILGSFLIESEWENYRKNADGVIESLELAGFCIVPQMPTDPMVAAADKTLSQGLMGSGSRAYVSAVFGAMLQAWIETRDTNLILDIFSMALSRASTTSNRRDSSSFDSSFQRFRKQSQDILANLEKTGLAVVSDEPTPYMVSAGVSETAEHRSRTNQKIGADPIYITSLYENMIKARPK
;
A
#
# COMPACT_ATOMS: atom_id res chain seq x y z
N MET A 1 -18.91 1.68 -35.37
CA MET A 1 -17.84 1.08 -34.55
C MET A 1 -18.30 1.13 -33.09
N ARG A 2 -18.61 -0.02 -32.49
CA ARG A 2 -19.11 -0.11 -31.10
C ARG A 2 -17.95 0.18 -30.15
N GLY A 3 -18.09 1.23 -29.34
CA GLY A 3 -17.21 1.50 -28.22
C GLY A 3 -17.21 0.29 -27.30
N ARG A 4 -16.01 -0.28 -27.08
CA ARG A 4 -15.79 -1.17 -25.95
C ARG A 4 -16.17 -0.36 -24.71
N ASN A 5 -17.22 -0.80 -24.00
CA ASN A 5 -17.38 -0.43 -22.60
C ASN A 5 -16.04 -0.77 -21.94
N GLN A 6 -15.25 0.26 -21.63
CA GLN A 6 -14.08 0.08 -20.80
C GLN A 6 -14.64 -0.46 -19.49
N THR A 7 -14.36 -1.73 -19.21
CA THR A 7 -14.52 -2.26 -17.86
C THR A 7 -13.87 -1.23 -16.94
N PRO A 8 -14.57 -0.71 -15.92
CA PRO A 8 -13.93 0.16 -14.94
C PRO A 8 -12.64 -0.53 -14.52
N PRO A 9 -11.50 0.20 -14.43
CA PRO A 9 -10.30 -0.40 -13.85
C PRO A 9 -10.73 -1.08 -12.55
N PRO A 10 -10.29 -2.33 -12.27
CA PRO A 10 -10.66 -3.02 -11.05
C PRO A 10 -10.44 -2.05 -9.90
N GLN A 11 -11.50 -1.78 -9.14
CA GLN A 11 -11.37 -0.93 -7.96
C GLN A 11 -10.26 -1.56 -7.12
N PRO A 12 -9.27 -0.77 -6.66
CA PRO A 12 -8.27 -1.29 -5.76
C PRO A 12 -9.01 -1.99 -4.62
N PRO A 13 -8.65 -3.24 -4.28
CA PRO A 13 -9.33 -3.96 -3.22
C PRO A 13 -9.32 -3.10 -1.96
N SER A 14 -10.43 -3.08 -1.23
CA SER A 14 -10.48 -2.38 0.06
C SER A 14 -9.32 -2.90 0.91
N THR A 15 -8.42 -2.00 1.33
CA THR A 15 -7.22 -2.37 2.10
C THR A 15 -7.59 -3.16 3.35
N VAL A 16 -8.70 -2.75 3.99
CA VAL A 16 -9.30 -3.43 5.13
C VAL A 16 -9.73 -4.85 4.76
N GLU A 17 -10.44 -5.01 3.64
CA GLU A 17 -10.89 -6.32 3.16
C GLU A 17 -9.71 -7.25 2.85
N TYR A 18 -8.65 -6.72 2.23
CA TYR A 18 -7.44 -7.47 1.93
C TYR A 18 -6.82 -8.08 3.20
N PHE A 19 -6.53 -7.26 4.22
CA PHE A 19 -5.95 -7.78 5.47
C PHE A 19 -6.91 -8.69 6.22
N ALA A 20 -8.20 -8.39 6.20
CA ALA A 20 -9.19 -9.24 6.85
C ALA A 20 -9.25 -10.63 6.20
N LYS A 21 -9.13 -10.72 4.88
CA LYS A 21 -9.05 -12.00 4.14
C LYS A 21 -7.74 -12.73 4.41
N GLU A 22 -6.60 -12.04 4.47
CA GLU A 22 -5.32 -12.66 4.85
C GLU A 22 -5.35 -13.19 6.30
N PHE A 23 -6.02 -12.49 7.21
CA PHE A 23 -6.21 -12.95 8.59
C PHE A 23 -7.14 -14.15 8.68
N ALA A 24 -8.26 -14.14 7.96
CA ALA A 24 -9.13 -15.30 7.85
C ALA A 24 -8.37 -16.52 7.30
N LYS A 25 -7.58 -16.33 6.24
CA LYS A 25 -6.77 -17.38 5.63
C LYS A 25 -5.72 -17.93 6.60
N PHE A 26 -5.04 -17.05 7.31
CA PHE A 26 -4.06 -17.44 8.32
C PHE A 26 -4.70 -18.27 9.44
N LEU A 27 -5.82 -17.80 10.01
CA LEU A 27 -6.48 -18.50 11.11
C LEU A 27 -7.09 -19.83 10.68
N ASN A 28 -7.65 -19.90 9.46
CA ASN A 28 -8.13 -21.14 8.88
C ASN A 28 -6.99 -22.17 8.75
N ASN A 29 -5.83 -21.76 8.21
CA ASN A 29 -4.66 -22.62 8.07
C ASN A 29 -4.11 -23.10 9.43
N VAL A 30 -4.12 -22.24 10.45
CA VAL A 30 -3.67 -22.60 11.81
C VAL A 30 -4.65 -23.55 12.50
N GLN A 31 -5.96 -23.42 12.24
CA GLN A 31 -6.99 -24.26 12.85
C GLN A 31 -7.15 -25.62 12.15
N ASN A 32 -7.00 -25.67 10.82
CA ASN A 32 -7.37 -26.85 10.04
C ASN A 32 -6.20 -27.72 9.56
N ASN A 33 -4.94 -27.29 9.72
CA ASN A 33 -3.72 -28.01 9.29
C ASN A 33 -3.67 -28.47 7.80
N GLU A 34 -4.72 -28.23 7.01
CA GLU A 34 -4.84 -28.51 5.59
C GLU A 34 -5.49 -27.30 4.88
N VAL A 35 -4.99 -26.96 3.69
CA VAL A 35 -5.58 -25.92 2.83
C VAL A 35 -6.73 -26.57 2.06
N ASP A 36 -7.89 -26.69 2.70
CA ASP A 36 -9.07 -27.26 2.05
C ASP A 36 -9.72 -26.24 1.10
N ILE A 37 -10.25 -26.70 -0.03
CA ILE A 37 -10.96 -25.87 -1.03
C ILE A 37 -12.20 -25.20 -0.39
N LEU A 38 -12.80 -25.85 0.62
CA LEU A 38 -13.84 -25.28 1.46
C LEU A 38 -13.35 -24.07 2.30
N GLY A 39 -12.06 -24.02 2.62
CA GLY A 39 -11.42 -22.90 3.33
C GLY A 39 -11.48 -21.59 2.55
N SER A 40 -11.42 -21.62 1.22
CA SER A 40 -11.55 -20.41 0.38
C SER A 40 -12.97 -19.83 0.42
N PHE A 41 -13.99 -20.69 0.48
CA PHE A 41 -15.38 -20.27 0.66
C PHE A 41 -15.63 -19.72 2.07
N LEU A 42 -15.04 -20.36 3.09
CA LEU A 42 -15.09 -19.88 4.47
C LEU A 42 -14.44 -18.50 4.63
N ILE A 43 -13.29 -18.24 3.99
CA ILE A 43 -12.62 -16.92 4.03
C ILE A 43 -13.55 -15.80 3.53
N GLU A 44 -14.24 -16.01 2.40
CA GLU A 44 -15.21 -15.03 1.87
C GLU A 44 -16.41 -14.81 2.79
N SER A 45 -16.78 -15.80 3.61
CA SER A 45 -17.86 -15.67 4.61
C SER A 45 -17.40 -15.14 5.97
N GLU A 46 -16.11 -15.27 6.32
CA GLU A 46 -15.61 -15.02 7.69
C GLU A 46 -14.75 -13.77 7.82
N TRP A 47 -14.30 -13.15 6.71
CA TRP A 47 -13.39 -11.99 6.78
C TRP A 47 -13.98 -10.82 7.59
N GLU A 48 -15.31 -10.64 7.59
CA GLU A 48 -15.97 -9.58 8.38
C GLU A 48 -15.65 -9.67 9.88
N ASN A 49 -15.44 -10.89 10.41
CA ASN A 49 -15.06 -11.11 11.80
C ASN A 49 -13.66 -10.57 12.14
N TYR A 50 -12.81 -10.39 11.12
CA TYR A 50 -11.44 -9.91 11.26
C TYR A 50 -11.25 -8.46 10.85
N ARG A 51 -12.33 -7.78 10.42
CA ARG A 51 -12.30 -6.38 10.01
C ARG A 51 -11.65 -5.46 11.04
N LYS A 52 -12.02 -5.61 12.32
CA LYS A 52 -11.44 -4.81 13.42
C LYS A 52 -9.92 -5.00 13.57
N ASN A 53 -9.43 -6.23 13.34
CA ASN A 53 -7.99 -6.49 13.38
C ASN A 53 -7.29 -5.88 12.16
N ALA A 54 -7.92 -5.94 10.98
CA ALA A 54 -7.43 -5.29 9.76
C ALA A 54 -7.36 -3.77 9.90
N ASP A 55 -8.39 -3.13 10.45
CA ASP A 55 -8.39 -1.70 10.76
C ASP A 55 -7.23 -1.36 11.71
N GLY A 56 -7.03 -2.17 12.77
CA GLY A 56 -5.93 -1.97 13.71
C GLY A 56 -4.52 -2.10 13.09
N VAL A 57 -4.35 -2.89 12.02
CA VAL A 57 -3.10 -2.94 11.25
C VAL A 57 -2.87 -1.62 10.52
N ILE A 58 -3.91 -1.12 9.84
CA ILE A 58 -3.82 0.12 9.06
C ILE A 58 -3.52 1.29 10.00
N GLU A 59 -4.22 1.38 11.14
CA GLU A 59 -3.94 2.39 12.16
C GLU A 59 -2.50 2.28 12.69
N SER A 60 -2.00 1.06 12.93
CA SER A 60 -0.62 0.85 13.41
C SER A 60 0.42 1.25 12.36
N LEU A 61 0.15 1.02 11.07
CA LEU A 61 0.99 1.48 9.98
C LEU A 61 1.00 3.01 9.92
N GLU A 62 -0.17 3.66 9.98
CA GLU A 62 -0.29 5.12 9.95
C GLU A 62 0.43 5.78 11.14
N LEU A 63 0.30 5.21 12.35
CA LEU A 63 1.03 5.69 13.53
C LEU A 63 2.55 5.52 13.41
N ALA A 64 3.01 4.55 12.61
CA ALA A 64 4.42 4.28 12.37
C ALA A 64 5.02 5.09 11.19
N GLY A 65 4.23 6.00 10.59
CA GLY A 65 4.68 6.78 9.44
C GLY A 65 4.58 6.03 8.11
N PHE A 66 3.67 5.05 8.01
CA PHE A 66 3.42 4.31 6.78
C PHE A 66 1.99 4.50 6.29
N CYS A 67 1.80 4.36 4.99
CA CYS A 67 0.49 4.26 4.39
C CYS A 67 0.48 3.20 3.29
N ILE A 68 -0.71 2.77 2.90
CA ILE A 68 -0.89 1.79 1.82
C ILE A 68 -1.43 2.52 0.61
N VAL A 69 -0.75 2.33 -0.52
CA VAL A 69 -1.10 2.97 -1.79
C VAL A 69 -1.17 1.94 -2.90
N PRO A 70 -1.99 2.18 -3.93
CA PRO A 70 -1.90 1.39 -5.15
C PRO A 70 -0.59 1.72 -5.88
N GLN A 71 0.10 0.70 -6.38
CA GLN A 71 1.33 0.86 -7.17
C GLN A 71 1.07 1.65 -8.47
N MET A 72 -0.13 1.48 -9.03
CA MET A 72 -0.64 2.29 -10.14
C MET A 72 -1.54 3.39 -9.58
N PRO A 73 -1.23 4.68 -9.78
CA PRO A 73 -2.02 5.74 -9.18
C PRO A 73 -3.42 5.83 -9.80
N THR A 74 -4.40 6.08 -8.94
CA THR A 74 -5.80 6.24 -9.35
C THR A 74 -6.04 7.61 -9.98
N ASP A 75 -7.14 7.77 -10.70
CA ASP A 75 -7.52 9.05 -11.32
C ASP A 75 -7.58 10.21 -10.30
N PRO A 76 -8.14 10.03 -9.08
CA PRO A 76 -8.09 11.05 -8.04
C PRO A 76 -6.67 11.42 -7.60
N MET A 77 -5.77 10.45 -7.49
CA MET A 77 -4.37 10.70 -7.13
C MET A 77 -3.65 11.51 -8.22
N VAL A 78 -3.85 11.14 -9.49
CA VAL A 78 -3.30 11.88 -10.63
C VAL A 78 -3.87 13.30 -10.68
N ALA A 79 -5.18 13.46 -10.49
CA ALA A 79 -5.81 14.78 -10.45
C ALA A 79 -5.32 15.65 -9.29
N ALA A 80 -4.97 15.05 -8.15
CA ALA A 80 -4.40 15.76 -7.01
C ALA A 80 -2.95 16.21 -7.28
N ALA A 81 -2.15 15.38 -7.95
CA ALA A 81 -0.82 15.76 -8.44
C ALA A 81 -0.89 16.90 -9.48
N ASP A 82 -1.91 16.91 -10.33
CA ASP A 82 -2.11 17.96 -11.34
C ASP A 82 -2.46 19.33 -10.73
N LYS A 83 -3.02 19.40 -9.52
CA LYS A 83 -3.24 20.68 -8.82
C LYS A 83 -1.93 21.43 -8.56
N THR A 84 -0.87 20.68 -8.29
CA THR A 84 0.52 21.19 -8.15
C THR A 84 1.11 21.66 -9.48
N LEU A 85 0.57 21.21 -10.62
CA LEU A 85 0.99 21.53 -11.99
C LEU A 85 0.16 22.65 -12.65
N SER A 86 -0.63 23.41 -11.89
CA SER A 86 -1.57 24.45 -12.39
C SER A 86 -0.92 25.64 -13.14
N GLN A 87 0.34 25.53 -13.55
CA GLN A 87 0.95 26.27 -14.68
C GLN A 87 1.22 25.38 -15.92
N GLY A 88 0.33 24.45 -16.29
CA GLY A 88 0.15 24.08 -17.70
C GLY A 88 0.59 22.68 -18.16
N LEU A 89 0.08 21.62 -17.53
CA LEU A 89 0.09 20.26 -18.12
C LEU A 89 -1.33 19.67 -18.25
N MET A 90 -2.36 20.47 -18.55
CA MET A 90 -3.72 19.94 -18.80
C MET A 90 -3.78 19.18 -20.15
N GLY A 91 -3.29 17.94 -20.17
CA GLY A 91 -3.33 17.03 -21.32
C GLY A 91 -2.97 15.59 -20.93
N SER A 92 -3.20 14.63 -21.82
CA SER A 92 -2.91 13.19 -21.61
C SER A 92 -1.46 12.87 -21.21
N GLY A 93 -0.54 13.81 -21.44
CA GLY A 93 0.86 13.72 -21.00
C GLY A 93 1.07 13.84 -19.49
N SER A 94 0.17 14.52 -18.73
CA SER A 94 0.34 14.66 -17.27
C SER A 94 0.18 13.33 -16.55
N ARG A 95 -0.82 12.53 -16.92
CA ARG A 95 -1.05 11.20 -16.35
C ARG A 95 0.15 10.27 -16.55
N ALA A 96 0.68 10.21 -17.77
CA ALA A 96 1.83 9.36 -18.06
C ALA A 96 3.06 9.78 -17.23
N TYR A 97 3.29 11.10 -17.15
CA TYR A 97 4.36 11.68 -16.35
C TYR A 97 4.21 11.40 -14.85
N VAL A 98 3.06 11.73 -14.26
CA VAL A 98 2.79 11.52 -12.82
C VAL A 98 2.90 10.05 -12.45
N SER A 99 2.36 9.15 -13.29
CA SER A 99 2.47 7.71 -13.05
C SER A 99 3.91 7.21 -13.12
N ALA A 100 4.71 7.70 -14.06
CA ALA A 100 6.13 7.32 -14.17
C ALA A 100 6.92 7.79 -12.94
N VAL A 101 6.79 9.07 -12.58
CA VAL A 101 7.46 9.66 -11.41
C VAL A 101 7.06 8.93 -10.13
N PHE A 102 5.76 8.74 -9.91
CA PHE A 102 5.28 8.02 -8.73
C PHE A 102 5.79 6.58 -8.70
N GLY A 103 5.76 5.86 -9.82
CA GLY A 103 6.31 4.51 -9.94
C GLY A 103 7.80 4.44 -9.58
N ALA A 104 8.61 5.37 -10.07
CA ALA A 104 10.03 5.45 -9.73
C ALA A 104 10.26 5.73 -8.23
N MET A 105 9.47 6.63 -7.64
CA MET A 105 9.50 6.90 -6.20
C MET A 105 9.16 5.65 -5.37
N LEU A 106 8.08 4.94 -5.73
CA LEU A 106 7.67 3.71 -5.06
C LEU A 106 8.76 2.63 -5.15
N GLN A 107 9.32 2.43 -6.34
CA GLN A 107 10.35 1.42 -6.56
C GLN A 107 11.59 1.70 -5.72
N ALA A 108 12.06 2.95 -5.70
CA ALA A 108 13.19 3.36 -4.88
C ALA A 108 12.96 3.13 -3.39
N TRP A 109 11.74 3.38 -2.90
CA TRP A 109 11.37 3.04 -1.53
C TRP A 109 11.41 1.54 -1.28
N ILE A 110 10.79 0.73 -2.15
CA ILE A 110 10.72 -0.73 -1.98
C ILE A 110 12.12 -1.35 -1.93
N GLU A 111 13.06 -0.84 -2.73
CA GLU A 111 14.45 -1.32 -2.76
C GLU A 111 15.29 -0.90 -1.55
N THR A 112 14.95 0.22 -0.91
CA THR A 112 15.77 0.81 0.17
C THR A 112 15.18 0.68 1.56
N ARG A 113 13.88 0.39 1.70
CA ARG A 113 13.19 0.34 2.98
C ARG A 113 13.71 -0.80 3.87
N ASP A 114 13.86 -0.52 5.16
CA ASP A 114 13.91 -1.57 6.15
C ASP A 114 12.48 -2.10 6.41
N THR A 115 12.24 -3.36 6.07
CA THR A 115 10.93 -3.99 6.25
C THR A 115 10.67 -4.45 7.68
N ASN A 116 11.64 -4.34 8.59
CA ASN A 116 11.54 -4.91 9.93
C ASN A 116 10.33 -4.40 10.70
N LEU A 117 10.11 -3.09 10.71
CA LEU A 117 9.00 -2.47 11.44
C LEU A 117 7.63 -2.85 10.83
N ILE A 118 7.52 -2.88 9.50
CA ILE A 118 6.29 -3.30 8.79
C ILE A 118 5.94 -4.75 9.17
N LEU A 119 6.93 -5.63 9.12
CA LEU A 119 6.77 -7.04 9.45
C LEU A 119 6.46 -7.27 10.94
N ASP A 120 7.01 -6.46 11.84
CA ASP A 120 6.69 -6.51 13.26
C ASP A 120 5.25 -6.06 13.53
N ILE A 121 4.75 -5.03 12.83
CA ILE A 121 3.35 -4.60 12.89
C ILE A 121 2.41 -5.74 12.46
N PHE A 122 2.69 -6.38 11.32
CA PHE A 122 1.91 -7.52 10.84
C PHE A 122 1.95 -8.69 11.81
N SER A 123 3.14 -9.00 12.34
CA SER A 123 3.32 -10.11 13.29
C SER A 123 2.59 -9.87 14.61
N MET A 124 2.60 -8.63 15.11
CA MET A 124 1.84 -8.24 16.30
C MET A 124 0.33 -8.37 16.06
N ALA A 125 -0.16 -7.94 14.89
CA ALA A 125 -1.57 -8.06 14.54
C ALA A 125 -2.02 -9.53 14.41
N LEU A 126 -1.22 -10.38 13.76
CA LEU A 126 -1.46 -11.83 13.69
C LEU A 126 -1.47 -12.46 15.08
N SER A 127 -0.56 -12.04 15.96
CA SER A 127 -0.54 -12.52 17.34
C SER A 127 -1.84 -12.20 18.08
N ARG A 128 -2.33 -10.95 17.98
CA ARG A 128 -3.61 -10.53 18.56
C ARG A 128 -4.79 -11.29 17.96
N ALA A 129 -4.81 -11.50 16.65
CA ALA A 129 -5.86 -12.26 15.98
C ALA A 129 -5.86 -13.75 16.39
N SER A 130 -4.68 -14.30 16.69
CA SER A 130 -4.50 -15.71 17.11
C SER A 130 -4.81 -15.97 18.58
N THR A 131 -4.82 -14.94 19.44
CA THR A 131 -5.13 -15.11 20.86
C THR A 131 -6.63 -15.32 21.06
N THR A 132 -7.00 -16.48 21.62
CA THR A 132 -8.36 -16.73 22.11
C THR A 132 -8.73 -15.70 23.19
N SER A 133 -9.97 -15.23 23.15
CA SER A 133 -10.55 -14.16 23.98
C SER A 133 -10.41 -14.31 25.51
N ASN A 134 -9.84 -15.41 25.99
CA ASN A 134 -9.62 -15.71 27.40
C ASN A 134 -8.26 -15.28 27.96
N ARG A 135 -7.31 -14.79 27.15
CA ARG A 135 -6.04 -14.21 27.66
C ARG A 135 -6.13 -12.69 27.74
N ARG A 136 -6.76 -12.20 28.80
CA ARG A 136 -6.85 -10.77 29.18
C ARG A 136 -5.68 -10.28 30.04
N ASP A 137 -4.56 -11.02 30.09
CA ASP A 137 -3.40 -10.58 30.86
C ASP A 137 -2.49 -9.67 30.03
N SER A 138 -2.74 -8.39 30.22
CA SER A 138 -1.97 -7.25 29.73
C SER A 138 -0.77 -7.04 30.65
N SER A 139 0.43 -7.46 30.23
CA SER A 139 1.70 -6.89 30.75
C SER A 139 2.97 -7.44 30.10
N SER A 140 2.94 -8.55 29.37
CA SER A 140 4.13 -9.04 28.66
C SER A 140 4.12 -8.56 27.21
N PHE A 141 5.12 -7.75 26.83
CA PHE A 141 5.60 -7.67 25.45
C PHE A 141 5.96 -9.10 25.05
N ASP A 142 4.98 -9.81 24.49
CA ASP A 142 5.15 -11.22 24.20
C ASP A 142 6.00 -11.33 22.93
N SER A 143 7.30 -11.58 23.10
CA SER A 143 8.25 -11.87 22.02
C SER A 143 7.79 -13.03 21.12
N SER A 144 6.71 -13.72 21.49
CA SER A 144 6.05 -14.72 20.67
C SER A 144 5.51 -14.21 19.34
N PHE A 145 5.30 -12.91 19.14
CA PHE A 145 4.84 -12.41 17.84
C PHE A 145 5.84 -12.71 16.71
N GLN A 146 7.14 -12.78 17.01
CA GLN A 146 8.19 -13.13 16.04
C GLN A 146 7.97 -14.51 15.39
N ARG A 147 7.17 -15.41 15.99
CA ARG A 147 6.81 -16.70 15.37
C ARG A 147 6.00 -16.52 14.09
N PHE A 148 5.34 -15.38 13.90
CA PHE A 148 4.52 -15.05 12.73
C PHE A 148 5.27 -14.28 11.65
N ARG A 149 6.60 -14.17 11.78
CA ARG A 149 7.44 -13.41 10.87
C ARG A 149 7.34 -13.91 9.43
N LYS A 150 7.31 -15.23 9.23
CA LYS A 150 7.17 -15.85 7.91
C LYS A 150 5.81 -15.48 7.28
N GLN A 151 4.72 -15.59 8.03
CA GLN A 151 3.39 -15.23 7.56
C GLN A 151 3.28 -13.73 7.25
N SER A 152 3.96 -12.89 8.03
CA SER A 152 4.03 -11.45 7.78
C SER A 152 4.76 -11.13 6.49
N GLN A 153 5.83 -11.86 6.17
CA GLN A 153 6.53 -11.75 4.88
C GLN A 153 5.62 -12.18 3.73
N ASP A 154 4.86 -13.27 3.90
CA ASP A 154 3.91 -13.74 2.90
C ASP A 154 2.78 -12.74 2.66
N ILE A 155 2.24 -12.10 3.71
CA ILE A 155 1.23 -11.04 3.61
C ILE A 155 1.79 -9.83 2.87
N LEU A 156 2.99 -9.35 3.23
CA LEU A 156 3.62 -8.22 2.56
C LEU A 156 3.85 -8.51 1.06
N ALA A 157 4.35 -9.71 0.74
CA ALA A 157 4.59 -10.12 -0.64
C ALA A 157 3.28 -10.28 -1.43
N ASN A 158 2.20 -10.78 -0.82
CA ASN A 158 0.91 -10.91 -1.47
C ASN A 158 0.24 -9.55 -1.69
N LEU A 159 0.38 -8.62 -0.74
CA LEU A 159 -0.08 -7.24 -0.87
C LEU A 159 0.57 -6.57 -2.09
N GLU A 160 1.86 -6.82 -2.30
CA GLU A 160 2.59 -6.29 -3.45
C GLU A 160 2.20 -6.95 -4.77
N LYS A 161 1.92 -8.25 -4.76
CA LYS A 161 1.39 -8.96 -5.94
C LYS A 161 -0.01 -8.50 -6.34
N THR A 162 -0.83 -8.02 -5.40
CA THR A 162 -2.16 -7.48 -5.70
C THR A 162 -2.13 -6.03 -6.18
N GLY A 163 -0.93 -5.43 -6.29
CA GLY A 163 -0.75 -4.07 -6.80
C GLY A 163 -0.90 -2.98 -5.73
N LEU A 164 -0.80 -3.34 -4.45
CA LEU A 164 -0.69 -2.40 -3.33
C LEU A 164 0.76 -2.31 -2.85
N ALA A 165 1.12 -1.26 -2.14
CA ALA A 165 2.45 -1.11 -1.55
C ALA A 165 2.35 -0.39 -0.20
N VAL A 166 3.12 -0.88 0.79
CA VAL A 166 3.35 -0.14 2.04
C VAL A 166 4.49 0.84 1.81
N VAL A 167 4.18 2.13 1.91
CA VAL A 167 5.11 3.23 1.68
C VAL A 167 5.18 4.20 2.86
N SER A 168 6.27 4.95 2.92
CA SER A 168 6.42 6.06 3.86
C SER A 168 5.31 7.10 3.64
N ASP A 169 4.70 7.60 4.69
CA ASP A 169 3.68 8.67 4.60
C ASP A 169 4.27 9.99 4.06
N GLU A 170 5.52 10.27 4.43
CA GLU A 170 6.33 11.35 3.90
C GLU A 170 7.35 10.84 2.87
N PRO A 171 7.67 11.63 1.82
CA PRO A 171 8.62 11.20 0.80
C PRO A 171 10.05 11.18 1.36
N THR A 172 10.71 10.05 1.25
CA THR A 172 12.11 9.92 1.69
C THR A 172 13.09 10.51 0.68
N PRO A 173 14.35 10.81 1.08
CA PRO A 173 15.36 11.33 0.16
C PRO A 173 15.60 10.43 -1.06
N TYR A 174 15.56 9.11 -0.89
CA TYR A 174 15.71 8.15 -1.99
C TYR A 174 14.55 8.23 -2.99
N MET A 175 13.32 8.36 -2.49
CA MET A 175 12.13 8.54 -3.32
C MET A 175 12.24 9.82 -4.12
N VAL A 176 12.53 10.95 -3.46
CA VAL A 176 12.65 12.25 -4.14
C VAL A 176 13.76 12.21 -5.20
N SER A 177 14.91 11.63 -4.90
CA SER A 177 16.01 11.47 -5.86
C SER A 177 15.60 10.64 -7.08
N ALA A 178 14.88 9.55 -6.88
CA ALA A 178 14.38 8.71 -7.98
C ALA A 178 13.32 9.44 -8.81
N GLY A 179 12.39 10.13 -8.17
CA GLY A 179 11.38 10.96 -8.84
C GLY A 179 12.02 12.05 -9.70
N VAL A 180 12.99 12.79 -9.16
CA VAL A 180 13.77 13.81 -9.91
C VAL A 180 14.48 13.18 -11.11
N SER A 181 15.10 12.01 -10.92
CA SER A 181 15.80 11.30 -11.99
C SER A 181 14.85 10.89 -13.11
N GLU A 182 13.70 10.32 -12.77
CA GLU A 182 12.66 9.93 -13.72
C GLU A 182 12.17 11.13 -14.54
N THR A 183 11.99 12.30 -13.92
CA THR A 183 11.60 13.51 -14.68
C THR A 183 12.63 13.92 -15.73
N ALA A 184 13.92 13.65 -15.49
CA ALA A 184 14.99 13.99 -16.40
C ALA A 184 14.98 13.11 -17.65
N GLU A 185 14.35 11.93 -17.60
CA GLU A 185 14.18 11.02 -18.72
C GLU A 185 12.94 11.37 -19.58
N HIS A 186 11.85 11.87 -18.96
CA HIS A 186 10.61 12.30 -19.64
C HIS A 186 10.64 13.75 -20.17
N ARG A 187 11.83 14.28 -20.51
CA ARG A 187 12.04 15.68 -20.91
C ARG A 187 11.25 16.07 -22.17
N SER A 188 10.21 16.90 -21.99
CA SER A 188 9.64 17.77 -23.04
C SER A 188 10.12 19.23 -22.84
N ARG A 189 10.04 20.08 -23.88
CA ARG A 189 10.46 21.51 -23.81
C ARG A 189 9.77 22.30 -22.68
N THR A 190 8.62 21.88 -22.19
CA THR A 190 7.84 22.51 -21.11
C THR A 190 8.31 22.07 -19.71
N ASN A 191 8.92 20.89 -19.58
CA ASN A 191 9.23 20.24 -18.29
C ASN A 191 10.65 20.49 -17.77
N GLN A 192 11.49 21.24 -18.51
CA GLN A 192 12.92 21.40 -18.21
C GLN A 192 13.25 22.09 -16.87
N LYS A 193 12.32 22.87 -16.30
CA LYS A 193 12.55 23.59 -15.03
C LYS A 193 11.81 23.00 -13.82
N ILE A 194 10.69 22.33 -14.04
CA ILE A 194 9.78 21.88 -12.96
C ILE A 194 10.13 20.47 -12.49
N GLY A 195 10.52 19.57 -13.39
CA GLY A 195 10.81 18.18 -13.02
C GLY A 195 12.07 18.00 -12.15
N ALA A 196 13.06 18.88 -12.32
CA ALA A 196 14.33 18.82 -11.61
C ALA A 196 14.28 19.40 -10.19
N ASP A 197 13.13 19.89 -9.73
CA ASP A 197 12.98 20.51 -8.40
C ASP A 197 12.51 19.47 -7.35
N PRO A 198 13.35 19.14 -6.35
CA PRO A 198 12.99 18.22 -5.27
C PRO A 198 11.75 18.66 -4.47
N ILE A 199 11.53 19.97 -4.33
CA ILE A 199 10.39 20.53 -3.59
C ILE A 199 9.09 20.22 -4.35
N TYR A 200 9.14 20.36 -5.68
CA TYR A 200 8.01 20.01 -6.54
C TYR A 200 7.67 18.51 -6.43
N ILE A 201 8.67 17.62 -6.53
CA ILE A 201 8.46 16.16 -6.42
C ILE A 201 7.89 15.78 -5.05
N THR A 202 8.38 16.42 -3.99
CA THR A 202 7.84 16.26 -2.62
C THR A 202 6.35 16.61 -2.57
N SER A 203 5.99 17.79 -3.07
CA SER A 203 4.59 18.25 -3.08
C SER A 203 3.66 17.38 -3.94
N LEU A 204 4.17 16.85 -5.06
CA LEU A 204 3.46 15.91 -5.91
C LEU A 204 3.11 14.65 -5.13
N TYR A 205 4.09 14.04 -4.46
CA TYR A 205 3.90 12.84 -3.66
C TYR A 205 2.89 13.06 -2.54
N GLU A 206 3.04 14.12 -1.75
CA GLU A 206 2.12 14.42 -0.65
C GLU A 206 0.67 14.58 -1.12
N ASN A 207 0.46 15.25 -2.27
CA ASN A 207 -0.87 15.42 -2.84
C ASN A 207 -1.48 14.09 -3.28
N MET A 208 -0.66 13.18 -3.84
CA MET A 208 -1.09 11.83 -4.19
C MET A 208 -1.44 11.00 -2.96
N ILE A 209 -0.61 11.02 -1.92
CA ILE A 209 -0.87 10.29 -0.67
C ILE A 209 -2.15 10.78 0.01
N LYS A 210 -2.42 12.10 -0.02
CA LYS A 210 -3.67 12.68 0.50
C LYS A 210 -4.91 12.24 -0.28
N ALA A 211 -4.76 11.98 -1.58
CA ALA A 211 -5.85 11.57 -2.47
C ALA A 211 -5.98 10.05 -2.66
N ARG A 212 -5.21 9.25 -1.93
CA ARG A 212 -5.26 7.78 -2.00
C ARG A 212 -6.64 7.25 -1.58
N PRO A 213 -7.09 6.11 -2.15
CA PRO A 213 -8.23 5.39 -1.61
C PRO A 213 -7.91 4.91 -0.18
N LYS A 214 -8.88 5.03 0.73
CA LYS A 214 -8.80 4.52 2.11
C LYS A 214 -9.51 3.19 2.21
#